data_AF-A0A2M9A8M6-F1
#
_entry.id   AF-A0A2M9A8M6-F1
#
_cell.length_a   1.000
_cell.length_b   1.000
_cell.length_c   1.000
_cell.angle_alpha   90.00
_cell.angle_beta   90.00
_cell.angle_gamma   90.00
#
_symmetry.space_group_name_H-M   'P 1'
#
loop_
_entity.id
_entity.type
_entity.pdbx_description
1 polymer ?
#
loop_
_entity_poly.entity_id
_entity_poly.type
_entity_poly.pdbx_seq_one_letter_code
_entity_poly.pdbx_strand_id
1 'polypeptide(L)'
;MKQLETGLILYHGSYCAVEEPDLDRCAKFKDFGRGFYLTSSKAQAEDFAKISTAKAKNRGLISENERFGFVSSFSVTDATGLNCFYFDTADVAWLHCIVAHRRSGVFVDLRNEMAALSKLRFVKSERVVLR
;
A
#
# COMPACT_ATOMS: atom_id res chain seq x y z
N MET A 1 7.15 -4.39 15.89
CA MET A 1 6.69 -3.77 14.64
C MET A 1 7.46 -2.47 14.45
N LYS A 2 8.01 -2.17 13.26
CA LYS A 2 8.65 -0.86 13.06
C LYS A 2 7.57 0.19 12.86
N GLN A 3 7.52 1.17 13.77
CA GLN A 3 6.70 2.36 13.55
C GLN A 3 7.22 3.09 12.29
N LEU A 4 6.37 3.91 11.67
CA LEU A 4 6.85 4.84 10.65
C LEU A 4 7.75 5.86 11.33
N GLU A 5 9.06 5.63 11.24
CA GLU A 5 10.10 6.49 11.82
C GLU A 5 10.80 7.26 10.71
N THR A 6 11.22 8.49 11.01
CA THR A 6 12.06 9.27 10.10
C THR A 6 13.33 8.49 9.74
N GLY A 7 13.65 8.44 8.45
CA GLY A 7 14.77 7.67 7.91
C GLY A 7 14.42 6.23 7.52
N LEU A 8 13.21 5.74 7.81
CA LEU A 8 12.77 4.44 7.32
C LEU A 8 12.65 4.45 5.80
N ILE A 9 13.28 3.47 5.13
CA ILE A 9 13.17 3.27 3.69
C ILE A 9 12.02 2.29 3.40
N LEU A 10 11.15 2.71 2.50
CA LEU A 10 10.03 1.94 1.99
C LEU A 10 10.15 1.76 0.48
N TYR A 11 9.69 0.62 -0.02
CA TYR A 11 9.83 0.20 -1.41
C TYR A 11 8.46 0.00 -2.05
N HIS A 12 8.34 0.37 -3.33
CA HIS A 12 7.16 0.11 -4.15
C HIS A 12 7.56 -0.66 -5.41
N GLY A 13 6.91 -1.80 -5.64
CA GLY A 13 7.08 -2.59 -6.86
C GLY A 13 6.01 -2.25 -7.90
N SER A 14 6.43 -1.86 -9.11
CA SER A 14 5.51 -1.49 -10.20
C SER A 14 6.06 -1.87 -11.58
N TYR A 15 5.21 -1.79 -12.59
CA TYR A 15 5.62 -1.94 -14.00
C TYR A 15 6.27 -0.67 -14.56
N CYS A 16 6.23 0.44 -13.82
CA CYS A 16 6.87 1.71 -14.16
C CYS A 16 7.58 2.30 -12.94
N ALA A 17 8.59 3.15 -13.17
CA ALA A 17 9.18 3.95 -12.12
C ALA A 17 8.15 4.94 -11.56
N VAL A 18 8.17 5.14 -10.23
CA VAL A 18 7.31 6.10 -9.55
C VAL A 18 8.20 7.04 -8.74
N GLU A 19 8.31 8.28 -9.19
CA GLU A 19 9.00 9.35 -8.45
C GLU A 19 8.05 9.99 -7.44
N GLU A 20 6.86 10.38 -7.90
CA GLU A 20 5.81 10.96 -7.06
C GLU A 20 4.53 10.11 -7.12
N PRO A 21 4.04 9.59 -5.97
CA PRO A 21 2.81 8.82 -5.95
C PRO A 21 1.58 9.66 -6.26
N ASP A 22 0.88 9.30 -7.33
CA ASP A 22 -0.44 9.85 -7.69
C ASP A 22 -1.55 8.88 -7.26
N LEU A 23 -2.36 9.30 -6.28
CA LEU A 23 -3.45 8.49 -5.74
C LEU A 23 -4.59 8.28 -6.75
N ASP A 24 -4.80 9.17 -7.70
CA ASP A 24 -5.86 9.02 -8.69
C ASP A 24 -5.57 7.91 -9.70
N ARG A 25 -4.28 7.65 -9.92
CA ARG A 25 -3.77 6.53 -10.72
C ARG A 25 -3.77 5.21 -9.94
N CYS A 26 -4.02 5.24 -8.63
CA CYS A 26 -4.08 4.02 -7.81
C CYS A 26 -5.39 3.24 -8.00
N ALA A 27 -5.26 1.92 -8.02
CA ALA A 27 -6.39 1.01 -8.19
C ALA A 27 -7.39 1.12 -7.02
N LYS A 28 -8.69 1.20 -7.31
CA LYS A 28 -9.74 1.44 -6.31
C LYS A 28 -10.02 0.25 -5.37
N PHE A 29 -9.84 -0.98 -5.84
CA PHE A 29 -10.38 -2.18 -5.17
C PHE A 29 -9.30 -3.07 -4.55
N LYS A 30 -8.37 -2.47 -3.79
CA LYS A 30 -7.37 -3.23 -3.01
C LYS A 30 -7.90 -3.52 -1.60
N ASP A 31 -7.15 -4.32 -0.83
CA ASP A 31 -7.50 -4.72 0.56
C ASP A 31 -7.86 -3.52 1.44
N PHE A 32 -7.12 -2.44 1.24
CA PHE A 32 -7.38 -1.14 1.84
C PHE A 32 -7.65 -0.13 0.74
N GLY A 33 -8.64 -0.39 -0.13
CA GLY A 33 -9.19 0.59 -1.09
C GLY A 33 -8.16 1.26 -2.01
N ARG A 34 -8.44 2.47 -2.48
CA ARG A 34 -7.50 3.27 -3.26
C ARG A 34 -6.40 3.80 -2.35
N GLY A 35 -5.14 3.55 -2.70
CA GLY A 35 -3.98 4.04 -1.98
C GLY A 35 -2.67 3.60 -2.63
N PHE A 36 -1.56 4.19 -2.22
CA PHE A 36 -0.22 3.85 -2.66
C PHE A 36 0.42 2.85 -1.67
N TYR A 37 0.76 1.66 -2.18
CA TYR A 37 1.19 0.53 -1.34
C TYR A 37 2.71 0.37 -1.37
N LEU A 38 3.31 0.44 -0.19
CA LEU A 38 4.73 0.39 0.09
C LEU A 38 5.06 -0.81 0.97
N THR A 39 6.34 -1.21 1.04
CA THR A 39 6.83 -2.23 1.95
C THR A 39 8.27 -1.95 2.40
N SER A 40 8.65 -2.24 3.65
CA SER A 40 10.05 -2.14 4.10
C SER A 40 10.93 -3.29 3.58
N SER A 41 10.34 -4.35 3.01
CA SER A 41 11.09 -5.45 2.38
C SER A 41 11.27 -5.21 0.89
N LYS A 42 12.53 -5.00 0.49
CA LYS A 42 12.90 -4.87 -0.93
C LYS A 42 12.54 -6.12 -1.73
N ALA A 43 12.80 -7.31 -1.20
CA ALA A 43 12.46 -8.57 -1.87
C ALA A 43 10.95 -8.68 -2.15
N GLN A 44 10.12 -8.27 -1.19
CA GLN A 44 8.67 -8.24 -1.40
C GLN A 44 8.26 -7.22 -2.48
N ALA A 45 8.92 -6.06 -2.54
CA ALA A 45 8.69 -5.09 -3.60
C ALA A 45 9.12 -5.61 -4.98
N GLU A 46 10.22 -6.35 -5.08
CA GLU A 46 10.66 -7.00 -6.33
C GLU A 46 9.62 -8.00 -6.84
N ASP A 47 9.04 -8.82 -5.95
CA ASP A 47 7.96 -9.74 -6.33
C ASP A 47 6.69 -9.00 -6.78
N PHE A 48 6.36 -7.87 -6.12
CA PHE A 48 5.28 -7.01 -6.59
C PHE A 48 5.55 -6.38 -7.95
N ALA A 49 6.80 -5.97 -8.24
CA ALA A 49 7.18 -5.45 -9.54
C ALA A 49 6.93 -6.51 -10.64
N LYS A 50 7.38 -7.76 -10.43
CA LYS A 50 7.14 -8.88 -11.37
C LYS A 50 5.63 -9.07 -11.65
N ILE A 51 4.82 -9.13 -10.60
CA ILE A 51 3.36 -9.31 -10.71
C ILE A 51 2.72 -8.10 -11.41
N SER A 52 3.17 -6.89 -11.10
CA SER A 52 2.65 -5.65 -11.69
C SER A 52 2.95 -5.58 -13.19
N THR A 53 4.19 -5.89 -13.59
CA THR A 53 4.62 -5.97 -15.00
C THR A 53 3.82 -7.01 -15.77
N ALA A 54 3.65 -8.22 -15.22
CA ALA A 54 2.85 -9.26 -15.87
C ALA A 54 1.39 -8.81 -16.10
N LYS A 55 0.78 -8.14 -15.11
CA LYS A 55 -0.57 -7.58 -15.25
C LYS A 55 -0.65 -6.45 -16.26
N ALA A 56 0.37 -5.59 -16.33
CA ALA A 56 0.42 -4.48 -17.26
C ALA A 56 0.53 -4.98 -18.71
N LYS A 57 1.36 -6.01 -18.96
CA LYS A 57 1.44 -6.70 -20.25
C LYS A 57 0.10 -7.28 -20.69
N ASN A 58 -0.54 -8.06 -19.81
CA ASN A 58 -1.84 -8.67 -20.10
C ASN A 58 -2.96 -7.65 -20.37
N ARG A 59 -2.77 -6.38 -19.96
CA ARG A 59 -3.70 -5.27 -20.21
C ARG A 59 -3.28 -4.40 -21.39
N GLY A 60 -2.17 -4.70 -22.07
CA GLY A 60 -1.63 -3.89 -23.15
C GLY A 60 -1.11 -2.51 -22.71
N LEU A 61 -0.79 -2.32 -21.42
CA LEU A 61 -0.28 -1.04 -20.90
C LEU A 61 1.21 -0.83 -21.19
N ILE A 62 1.94 -1.91 -21.41
CA ILE A 62 3.36 -1.95 -21.77
C ILE A 62 3.57 -3.03 -22.83
N SER A 63 4.69 -2.94 -23.55
CA SER A 63 5.08 -3.93 -24.55
C SER A 63 5.22 -5.33 -23.95
N GLU A 64 4.81 -6.37 -24.69
CA GLU A 64 5.07 -7.77 -24.32
C GLU A 64 6.57 -8.07 -24.17
N ASN A 65 7.40 -7.32 -24.92
CA ASN A 65 8.86 -7.41 -24.88
C ASN A 65 9.49 -6.64 -23.71
N GLU A 66 8.72 -5.89 -22.92
CA GLU A 66 9.24 -5.19 -21.74
C GLU A 66 9.83 -6.21 -20.76
N ARG A 67 11.09 -6.05 -20.39
CA ARG A 67 11.81 -7.04 -19.57
C ARG A 67 11.91 -6.62 -18.11
N PHE A 68 11.61 -5.36 -17.82
CA PHE A 68 11.87 -4.78 -16.52
C PHE A 68 10.58 -4.51 -15.75
N GLY A 69 10.68 -4.70 -14.44
CA GLY A 69 9.82 -4.07 -13.46
C GLY A 69 10.68 -3.15 -12.61
N PHE A 70 10.04 -2.20 -11.92
CA PHE A 70 10.72 -1.17 -11.17
C PHE A 70 10.45 -1.33 -9.67
N VAL A 71 11.49 -1.13 -8.87
CA VAL A 71 11.39 -0.96 -7.43
C VAL A 71 11.79 0.47 -7.11
N SER A 72 10.81 1.28 -6.72
CA SER A 72 11.01 2.67 -6.30
C SER A 72 11.20 2.71 -4.78
N SER A 73 12.11 3.55 -4.29
CA SER A 73 12.44 3.67 -2.87
C SER A 73 12.11 5.07 -2.33
N PHE A 74 11.50 5.12 -1.15
CA PHE A 74 11.03 6.34 -0.50
C PHE A 74 11.56 6.39 0.93
N SER A 75 12.17 7.51 1.31
CA SER A 75 12.56 7.76 2.70
C SER A 75 11.45 8.50 3.42
N VAL A 76 11.09 8.03 4.62
CA VAL A 76 10.18 8.75 5.51
C VAL A 76 10.93 9.97 6.05
N THR A 77 10.56 11.18 5.63
CA THR A 77 11.19 12.42 6.08
C THR A 77 10.54 12.98 7.35
N ASP A 78 9.21 12.89 7.42
CA ASP A 78 8.43 13.26 8.60
C ASP A 78 7.25 12.30 8.77
N ALA A 79 7.19 11.68 9.95
CA ALA A 79 6.07 10.84 10.35
C ALA A 79 5.11 11.56 11.32
N THR A 80 5.46 12.78 11.74
CA THR A 80 4.69 13.56 12.70
C THR A 80 3.32 13.92 12.14
N GLY A 81 2.27 13.67 12.91
CA GLY A 81 0.89 13.94 12.48
C GLY A 81 0.30 12.92 11.48
N LEU A 82 1.00 11.82 11.19
CA LEU A 82 0.41 10.69 10.47
C LEU A 82 -0.37 9.78 11.41
N ASN A 83 -1.67 9.66 11.18
CA ASN A 83 -2.50 8.71 11.91
C ASN A 83 -2.32 7.30 11.31
N CYS A 84 -1.58 6.45 12.03
CA CYS A 84 -1.22 5.11 11.57
C CYS A 84 -2.01 4.06 12.35
N PHE A 85 -2.69 3.16 11.63
CA PHE A 85 -3.30 1.96 12.22
C PHE A 85 -2.34 0.79 12.04
N TYR A 86 -1.85 0.30 13.16
CA TYR A 86 -0.88 -0.78 13.25
C TYR A 86 -1.59 -2.09 13.58
N PHE A 87 -1.31 -3.13 12.80
CA PHE A 87 -1.79 -4.49 13.07
C PHE A 87 -0.59 -5.42 13.25
N ASP A 88 -0.32 -5.81 14.49
CA ASP A 88 0.85 -6.65 14.84
C ASP A 88 0.86 -7.98 14.06
N THR A 89 -0.33 -8.55 13.80
CA THR A 89 -0.47 -9.79 13.05
C THR A 89 -1.63 -9.73 12.05
N ALA A 90 -1.73 -10.76 11.20
CA ALA A 90 -2.85 -10.95 10.28
C ALA A 90 -4.07 -11.57 10.97
N ASP A 91 -4.44 -11.03 12.13
CA ASP A 91 -5.48 -11.56 13.00
C ASP A 91 -6.91 -11.18 12.54
N VAL A 92 -7.88 -11.50 13.41
CA VAL A 92 -9.30 -11.19 13.19
C VAL A 92 -9.52 -9.68 13.04
N ALA A 93 -8.80 -8.83 13.78
CA ALA A 93 -8.95 -7.38 13.66
C ALA A 93 -8.46 -6.89 12.29
N TRP A 94 -7.34 -7.44 11.79
CA TRP A 94 -6.87 -7.20 10.42
C TRP A 94 -7.90 -7.62 9.37
N LEU A 95 -8.52 -8.79 9.53
CA LEU A 95 -9.54 -9.28 8.60
C LEU A 95 -10.80 -8.41 8.64
N HIS A 96 -11.29 -8.04 9.82
CA HIS A 96 -12.43 -7.13 9.97
C HIS A 96 -12.18 -5.79 9.28
N CYS A 97 -10.97 -5.25 9.42
CA CYS A 97 -10.53 -4.04 8.76
C CYS A 97 -10.59 -4.15 7.22
N ILE A 98 -10.11 -5.25 6.64
CA ILE A 98 -10.21 -5.52 5.19
C ILE A 98 -11.69 -5.61 4.77
N VAL A 99 -12.50 -6.35 5.52
CA VAL A 99 -13.92 -6.54 5.21
C VAL A 99 -14.68 -5.20 5.25
N ALA A 100 -14.41 -4.36 6.24
CA ALA A 100 -14.97 -3.02 6.34
C ALA A 100 -14.67 -2.17 5.10
N HIS A 101 -13.48 -2.32 4.52
CA HIS A 101 -13.06 -1.61 3.30
C HIS A 101 -13.65 -2.17 2.01
N ARG A 102 -13.94 -3.47 1.96
CA ARG A 102 -14.47 -4.14 0.77
C ARG A 102 -15.99 -4.14 0.69
N ARG A 103 -16.69 -4.10 1.82
CA ARG A 103 -18.15 -4.23 1.90
C ARG A 103 -18.74 -3.05 2.65
N SER A 104 -19.65 -2.31 2.01
CA SER A 104 -20.43 -1.26 2.66
C SER A 104 -21.39 -1.86 3.70
N GLY A 105 -21.62 -1.15 4.82
CA GLY A 105 -22.58 -1.54 5.85
C GLY A 105 -22.10 -2.62 6.84
N VAL A 106 -20.87 -3.12 6.70
CA VAL A 106 -20.26 -4.08 7.64
C VAL A 106 -19.19 -3.37 8.48
N PHE A 107 -19.12 -3.66 9.78
CA PHE A 107 -18.20 -3.03 10.74
C PHE A 107 -18.21 -1.48 10.65
N VAL A 108 -19.41 -0.89 10.72
CA VAL A 108 -19.62 0.56 10.53
C VAL A 108 -18.88 1.39 11.58
N ASP A 109 -18.89 0.95 12.83
CA ASP A 109 -18.18 1.65 13.93
C ASP A 109 -16.68 1.68 13.69
N LEU A 110 -16.08 0.53 13.35
CA LEU A 110 -14.67 0.43 12.97
C LEU A 110 -14.35 1.33 11.77
N ARG A 111 -15.22 1.38 10.76
CA ARG A 111 -15.04 2.27 9.61
C ARG A 111 -15.08 3.75 10.01
N ASN A 112 -15.97 4.13 10.93
CA ASN A 112 -16.11 5.50 11.41
C ASN A 112 -14.90 5.93 12.24
N GLU A 113 -14.42 5.08 13.14
CA GLU A 113 -13.16 5.29 13.89
C GLU A 113 -11.99 5.52 12.94
N MET A 114 -11.91 4.73 11.87
CA MET A 114 -10.85 4.84 10.87
C MET A 114 -11.02 6.07 9.96
N ALA A 115 -12.25 6.46 9.62
CA ALA A 115 -12.54 7.64 8.82
C ALA A 115 -12.28 8.96 9.57
N ALA A 116 -12.39 8.94 10.90
CA ALA A 116 -12.05 10.08 11.76
C ALA A 116 -10.54 10.42 11.72
N LEU A 117 -9.69 9.49 11.26
CA LEU A 117 -8.26 9.70 11.11
C LEU A 117 -7.94 10.19 9.69
N SER A 118 -7.73 11.49 9.55
CA SER A 118 -7.65 12.22 8.26
C SER A 118 -6.50 11.84 7.30
N LYS A 119 -5.60 10.93 7.67
CA LYS A 119 -4.43 10.49 6.85
C LYS A 119 -4.06 9.06 7.19
N LEU A 120 -4.93 8.13 6.83
CA LEU A 120 -4.89 6.75 7.31
C LEU A 120 -3.78 5.94 6.62
N ARG A 121 -2.76 5.54 7.38
CA ARG A 121 -1.77 4.57 6.91
C ARG A 121 -1.96 3.22 7.59
N PHE A 122 -2.17 2.17 6.78
CA PHE A 122 -2.19 0.79 7.27
C PHE A 122 -0.79 0.26 7.31
N VAL A 123 -0.35 -0.17 8.49
CA VAL A 123 0.93 -0.85 8.65
C VAL A 123 0.69 -2.30 9.05
N LYS A 124 1.11 -3.25 8.21
CA LYS A 124 1.18 -4.67 8.57
C LYS A 124 2.56 -5.20 8.32
N SER A 125 3.21 -5.62 9.40
CA SER A 125 4.57 -6.13 9.41
C SER A 125 5.54 -5.16 8.73
N GLU A 126 5.63 -5.21 7.41
CA GLU A 126 6.49 -4.39 6.55
C GLU A 126 5.70 -3.49 5.59
N ARG A 127 4.40 -3.73 5.36
CA ARG A 127 3.61 -3.00 4.35
C ARG A 127 3.05 -1.72 4.92
N VAL A 128 3.12 -0.64 4.14
CA VAL A 128 2.58 0.68 4.45
C VAL A 128 1.62 1.07 3.32
N VAL A 129 0.45 1.64 3.61
CA VAL A 129 -0.47 2.15 2.59
C VAL A 129 -0.65 3.64 2.79
N LEU A 130 -0.46 4.46 1.74
CA LEU A 130 -0.73 5.90 1.76
C LEU A 130 -2.09 6.17 1.12
N ARG A 131 -2.91 7.01 1.75
CA ARG A 131 -4.23 7.43 1.29
C ARG A 131 -4.44 8.92 1.50
#